data_AF-A0A1M5RAZ7-F1
#
_entry.id   AF-A0A1M5RAZ7-F1
#
_cell.length_a   1.000
_cell.length_b   1.000
_cell.length_c   1.000
_cell.angle_alpha   90.00
_cell.angle_beta   90.00
_cell.angle_gamma   90.00
#
_symmetry.space_group_name_H-M   'P 1'
#
loop_
_entity.id
_entity.type
_entity.pdbx_description
1 polymer ?
#
loop_
_entity_poly.entity_id
_entity_poly.type
_entity_poly.pdbx_seq_one_letter_code
_entity_poly.pdbx_strand_id
1 'polypeptide(L)'
;MRKPTAKETAAIRDCAARNADDLDAGERQCLFDLVVDPCANSKSSDAGKAVVVECYLVENSIWDALLNENYKSLLETVDDGQTAKARAMQRAWSAYRDTTCQFYDDKIQGSMSVTMHAACVTRESAQRAMPLKFFSRL
;
A
#
# COMPACT_ATOMS: atom_id res chain seq x y z
N MET A 1 13.35 6.56 -8.21
CA MET A 1 11.89 6.46 -8.12
C MET A 1 11.27 7.85 -8.24
N ARG A 2 10.30 7.99 -9.14
CA ARG A 2 9.45 9.16 -9.36
C ARG A 2 8.56 9.38 -8.13
N LYS A 3 8.33 10.64 -7.77
CA LYS A 3 7.35 10.98 -6.74
C LYS A 3 5.91 10.91 -7.30
N PRO A 4 4.92 10.49 -6.48
CA PRO A 4 3.53 10.62 -6.88
C PRO A 4 3.19 12.09 -7.12
N THR A 5 2.35 12.33 -8.13
CA THR A 5 1.75 13.64 -8.39
C THR A 5 0.67 13.93 -7.36
N ALA A 6 0.36 15.22 -7.15
CA ALA A 6 -0.75 15.61 -6.28
C ALA A 6 -2.08 14.97 -6.69
N LYS A 7 -2.31 14.77 -7.99
CA LYS A 7 -3.51 14.10 -8.52
C LYS A 7 -3.56 12.63 -8.13
N GLU A 8 -2.46 11.89 -8.31
CA GLU A 8 -2.37 10.47 -7.91
C GLU A 8 -2.57 10.33 -6.39
N THR A 9 -1.92 11.19 -5.60
CA THR A 9 -2.09 11.20 -4.14
C THR A 9 -3.54 11.47 -3.74
N ALA A 10 -4.17 12.50 -4.31
CA ALA A 10 -5.57 12.83 -4.02
C ALA A 10 -6.52 11.69 -4.40
N ALA A 11 -6.35 11.08 -5.57
CA ALA A 11 -7.21 10.00 -6.04
C ALA A 11 -7.28 8.83 -5.05
N ILE A 12 -6.12 8.34 -4.58
CA ILE A 12 -6.06 7.25 -3.61
C ILE A 12 -6.62 7.68 -2.25
N ARG A 13 -6.22 8.86 -1.74
CA ARG A 13 -6.69 9.36 -0.43
C ARG A 13 -8.20 9.51 -0.40
N ASP A 14 -8.77 10.10 -1.45
CA ASP A 14 -10.22 10.32 -1.55
C ASP A 14 -10.96 8.98 -1.69
N CYS A 15 -10.39 8.02 -2.44
CA CYS A 15 -10.98 6.69 -2.57
C CYS A 15 -10.97 5.91 -1.25
N ALA A 16 -9.84 5.90 -0.54
CA ALA A 16 -9.71 5.26 0.77
C ALA A 16 -10.64 5.90 1.82
N ALA A 17 -10.80 7.23 1.78
CA ALA A 17 -11.71 7.93 2.67
C ALA A 17 -13.19 7.60 2.39
N ARG A 18 -13.59 7.52 1.12
CA ARG A 18 -14.96 7.13 0.73
C ARG A 18 -15.31 5.70 1.13
N ASN A 19 -14.33 4.80 1.13
CA ASN A 19 -14.50 3.39 1.46
C ASN A 19 -14.03 3.05 2.90
N ALA A 20 -13.94 4.03 3.79
CA ALA A 20 -13.38 3.82 5.13
C ALA A 20 -14.16 2.79 5.98
N ASP A 21 -15.43 2.55 5.64
CA ASP A 21 -16.33 1.63 6.34
C ASP A 21 -16.58 0.31 5.58
N ASP A 22 -16.04 0.17 4.36
CA ASP A 22 -16.09 -1.05 3.54
C ASP A 22 -14.70 -1.32 2.97
N LEU A 23 -13.89 -2.03 3.76
CA LEU A 23 -12.48 -2.29 3.43
C LEU A 23 -12.34 -3.13 2.15
N ASP A 24 -13.28 -4.04 1.88
CA ASP A 24 -13.26 -4.90 0.71
C ASP A 24 -13.59 -4.11 -0.57
N ALA A 25 -14.53 -3.16 -0.50
CA ALA A 25 -14.77 -2.22 -1.58
C ALA A 25 -13.59 -1.26 -1.78
N GLY A 26 -12.96 -0.81 -0.69
CA GLY A 26 -11.77 0.03 -0.71
C GLY A 26 -10.61 -0.65 -1.43
N GLU A 27 -10.31 -1.90 -1.10
CA GLU A 27 -9.28 -2.65 -1.81
C GLU A 27 -9.62 -2.79 -3.30
N ARG A 28 -10.83 -3.24 -3.64
CA ARG A 28 -11.22 -3.46 -5.04
C ARG A 28 -11.27 -2.20 -5.91
N GLN A 29 -11.50 -1.02 -5.34
CA GLN A 29 -11.70 0.22 -6.11
C GLN A 29 -10.49 1.15 -6.09
N CYS A 30 -9.66 1.08 -5.04
CA CYS A 30 -8.60 2.05 -4.83
C CYS A 30 -7.21 1.48 -5.16
N LEU A 31 -7.01 0.17 -4.99
CA LEU A 31 -5.74 -0.49 -5.22
C LEU A 31 -5.57 -0.79 -6.72
N PHE A 32 -4.43 -0.35 -7.27
CA PHE A 32 -3.98 -0.52 -8.65
C PHE A 32 -4.78 0.23 -9.72
N ASP A 33 -6.10 0.37 -9.58
CA ASP A 33 -6.96 0.98 -10.59
C ASP A 33 -6.68 2.49 -10.82
N LEU A 34 -6.23 3.20 -9.78
CA LEU A 34 -6.13 4.67 -9.80
C LEU A 34 -4.76 5.19 -10.20
N VAL A 35 -3.70 4.41 -9.98
CA VAL A 35 -2.31 4.83 -10.22
C VAL A 35 -1.56 3.81 -11.06
N VAL A 36 -1.50 2.54 -10.64
CA VAL A 36 -0.78 1.51 -11.40
C VAL A 36 -1.33 1.34 -12.80
N ASP A 37 -2.63 1.15 -12.97
CA ASP A 37 -3.25 0.87 -14.26
C ASP A 37 -3.05 2.02 -15.27
N PRO A 38 -3.36 3.29 -14.95
CA PRO A 38 -3.05 4.41 -15.84
C PRO A 38 -1.55 4.56 -16.12
N CYS A 39 -0.71 4.31 -15.13
CA CYS A 39 0.74 4.38 -15.28
C CYS A 39 1.26 3.31 -16.23
N ALA A 40 0.84 2.04 -16.08
CA ALA A 40 1.27 0.93 -16.90
C ALA A 40 0.78 1.08 -18.36
N ASN A 41 -0.48 1.52 -18.56
CA ASN A 41 -1.05 1.73 -19.88
C ASN A 41 -0.36 2.87 -20.66
N SER A 42 0.19 3.87 -19.97
CA SER A 42 0.94 4.97 -20.60
C SER A 42 2.33 4.56 -21.13
N LYS A 43 2.76 3.31 -20.92
CA LYS A 43 4.14 2.84 -21.13
C LYS A 43 4.24 1.70 -22.15
N SER A 44 3.31 1.64 -23.09
CA SER A 44 3.06 0.56 -24.05
C SER A 44 4.11 0.38 -25.18
N SER A 45 5.40 0.34 -24.86
CA SER A 45 6.46 -0.15 -25.77
C SER A 45 7.15 -1.40 -25.20
N ASP A 46 7.79 -2.23 -26.04
CA ASP A 46 8.42 -3.52 -25.67
C ASP A 46 9.51 -3.42 -24.58
N ALA A 47 9.97 -2.21 -24.24
CA ALA A 47 10.77 -1.92 -23.05
C ALA A 47 9.98 -1.98 -21.72
N GLY A 48 8.67 -2.30 -21.77
CA GLY A 48 7.67 -2.06 -20.74
C GLY A 48 7.75 -2.88 -19.45
N LYS A 49 8.57 -3.94 -19.36
CA LYS A 49 8.60 -4.81 -18.15
C LYS A 49 9.26 -4.16 -16.93
N ALA A 50 10.31 -3.37 -17.11
CA ALA A 50 10.93 -2.62 -16.00
C ALA A 50 10.09 -1.39 -15.59
N VAL A 51 9.23 -0.92 -16.48
CA VAL A 51 8.46 0.32 -16.30
C VAL A 51 7.24 0.11 -15.38
N VAL A 52 6.72 -1.12 -15.30
CA VAL A 52 5.58 -1.45 -14.42
C VAL A 52 5.97 -1.45 -12.94
N VAL A 53 7.20 -1.83 -12.59
CA VAL A 53 7.70 -1.79 -11.18
C VAL A 53 7.58 -0.39 -10.61
N GLU A 54 7.98 0.63 -11.38
CA GLU A 54 7.93 2.02 -10.95
C GLU A 54 6.50 2.49 -10.66
N CYS A 55 5.51 1.99 -11.41
CA CYS A 55 4.10 2.29 -11.16
C CYS A 55 3.65 1.76 -9.79
N TYR A 56 4.01 0.51 -9.46
CA TYR A 56 3.73 -0.06 -8.14
C TYR A 56 4.42 0.72 -7.02
N LEU A 57 5.69 1.07 -7.20
CA LEU A 57 6.42 1.83 -6.19
C LEU A 57 5.80 3.20 -5.94
N VAL A 58 5.35 3.92 -6.99
CA VAL A 58 4.66 5.21 -6.85
C VAL A 58 3.40 5.04 -6.03
N GLU A 59 2.55 4.08 -6.39
CA GLU A 59 1.32 3.82 -5.66
C GLU A 59 1.59 3.40 -4.20
N ASN A 60 2.57 2.52 -3.98
CA ASN A 60 3.01 2.10 -2.65
C ASN A 60 3.44 3.29 -1.78
N SER A 61 4.12 4.29 -2.34
CA SER A 61 4.51 5.47 -1.54
C SER A 61 3.32 6.28 -1.02
N ILE A 62 2.19 6.25 -1.74
CA ILE A 62 0.95 6.90 -1.30
C ILE A 62 0.30 6.07 -0.19
N TRP A 63 0.22 4.75 -0.37
CA TRP A 63 -0.32 3.84 0.64
C TRP A 63 0.52 3.79 1.91
N ASP A 64 1.85 3.80 1.81
CA ASP A 64 2.76 3.84 2.96
C ASP A 64 2.64 5.15 3.74
N ALA A 65 2.51 6.29 3.05
CA ALA A 65 2.24 7.56 3.69
C ALA A 65 0.90 7.54 4.46
N LEU A 66 -0.16 7.05 3.82
CA LEU A 66 -1.48 6.88 4.45
C LEU A 66 -1.43 5.93 5.65
N LEU A 67 -0.74 4.80 5.52
CA LEU A 67 -0.56 3.83 6.58
C LEU A 67 0.12 4.46 7.81
N ASN A 68 1.21 5.19 7.59
CA ASN A 68 1.96 5.85 8.66
C ASN A 68 1.15 6.98 9.32
N GLU A 69 0.39 7.76 8.55
CA GLU A 69 -0.53 8.78 9.06
C GLU A 69 -1.64 8.16 9.91
N ASN A 70 -2.30 7.12 9.39
CA ASN A 70 -3.39 6.44 10.09
C ASN A 70 -2.89 5.72 11.35
N TYR A 71 -1.70 5.13 11.32
CA TYR A 71 -1.07 4.53 12.49
C TYR A 71 -0.79 5.58 13.58
N LYS A 72 -0.25 6.76 13.21
CA LYS A 72 -0.05 7.86 14.16
C LYS A 72 -1.37 8.33 14.75
N SER A 73 -2.39 8.51 13.91
CA SER A 73 -3.74 8.87 14.37
C SER A 73 -4.30 7.84 15.36
N LEU A 74 -4.13 6.54 15.11
CA LEU A 74 -4.52 5.49 16.06
C LEU A 74 -3.77 5.61 17.40
N LEU A 75 -2.47 5.90 17.37
CA LEU A 75 -1.70 6.05 18.62
C LEU A 75 -2.14 7.25 19.46
N GLU A 76 -2.78 8.26 18.84
CA GLU A 76 -3.32 9.42 19.55
C GLU A 76 -4.67 9.12 20.23
N THR A 77 -5.36 8.03 19.88
CA THR A 77 -6.69 7.70 20.42
C THR A 77 -6.68 6.62 21.50
N VAL A 78 -5.55 5.95 21.72
CA VAL A 78 -5.45 4.78 22.60
C VAL A 78 -4.65 5.07 23.87
N ASP A 79 -4.95 4.34 24.96
CA ASP A 79 -4.18 4.44 26.22
C ASP A 79 -2.77 3.81 26.12
N ASP A 80 -1.95 3.92 27.16
CA ASP A 80 -0.58 3.39 27.17
C ASP A 80 -0.52 1.87 26.98
N GLY A 81 -1.46 1.13 27.58
CA GLY A 81 -1.54 -0.33 27.46
C GLY A 81 -1.94 -0.75 26.05
N GLN A 82 -2.90 -0.06 25.45
CA GLN A 82 -3.31 -0.23 24.06
C GLN A 82 -2.22 0.23 23.08
N THR A 83 -1.46 1.28 23.39
CA THR A 83 -0.32 1.76 22.60
C THR A 83 0.73 0.65 22.45
N ALA A 84 1.08 -0.04 23.55
CA ALA A 84 2.02 -1.16 23.50
C ALA A 84 1.51 -2.29 22.58
N LYS A 85 0.21 -2.60 22.63
CA LYS A 85 -0.44 -3.60 21.77
C LYS A 85 -0.50 -3.16 20.31
N ALA A 86 -0.82 -1.90 20.03
CA ALA A 86 -0.85 -1.34 18.68
C ALA A 86 0.56 -1.37 18.04
N ARG A 87 1.60 -1.06 18.81
CA ARG A 87 3.00 -1.21 18.39
C ARG A 87 3.38 -2.65 18.09
N ALA A 88 2.96 -3.60 18.93
CA ALA A 88 3.20 -5.03 18.69
C ALA A 88 2.49 -5.51 17.43
N MET A 89 1.21 -5.15 17.26
CA MET A 89 0.41 -5.45 16.07
C MET A 89 1.08 -4.93 14.80
N GLN A 90 1.53 -3.67 14.79
CA GLN A 90 2.14 -3.07 13.60
C GLN A 90 3.48 -3.72 13.24
N ARG A 91 4.34 -4.02 14.23
CA ARG A 91 5.61 -4.72 13.99
C ARG A 91 5.39 -6.13 13.43
N ALA A 92 4.43 -6.88 13.98
CA ALA A 92 4.10 -8.21 13.50
C ALA A 92 3.61 -8.17 12.05
N TRP A 93 2.75 -7.20 11.71
CA TRP A 93 2.31 -6.99 10.34
C TRP A 93 3.47 -6.64 9.39
N SER A 94 4.39 -5.76 9.78
CA SER A 94 5.55 -5.43 8.93
C SER A 94 6.40 -6.65 8.64
N ALA A 95 6.68 -7.47 9.67
CA ALA A 95 7.41 -8.73 9.47
C ALA A 95 6.67 -9.70 8.54
N TYR A 96 5.34 -9.81 8.67
CA TYR A 96 4.50 -10.61 7.76
C TYR A 96 4.59 -10.12 6.32
N ARG A 97 4.42 -8.81 6.08
CA ARG A 97 4.55 -8.20 4.74
C ARG A 97 5.92 -8.50 4.15
N ASP A 98 6.97 -8.19 4.89
CA ASP A 98 8.34 -8.25 4.38
C ASP A 98 8.72 -9.70 4.03
N THR A 99 8.40 -10.67 4.90
CA THR A 99 8.68 -12.09 4.63
C THR A 99 7.82 -12.67 3.52
N THR A 100 6.55 -12.27 3.43
CA THR A 100 5.62 -12.73 2.39
C THR A 100 6.03 -12.20 1.02
N CYS A 101 6.37 -10.91 0.92
CA CYS A 101 6.76 -10.31 -0.35
C CYS A 101 8.18 -10.68 -0.79
N GLN A 102 9.12 -10.87 0.16
CA GLN A 102 10.47 -11.37 -0.14
C GLN A 102 10.44 -12.76 -0.77
N PHE A 103 9.44 -13.59 -0.45
CA PHE A 103 9.34 -14.93 -1.00
C PHE A 103 9.19 -14.96 -2.53
N TYR A 104 8.70 -13.87 -3.15
CA TYR A 104 8.74 -13.76 -4.62
C TYR A 104 10.19 -13.82 -5.14
N ASP A 105 11.11 -13.06 -4.54
CA ASP A 105 12.54 -13.04 -4.90
C ASP A 105 13.24 -14.36 -4.63
N ASP A 106 12.82 -15.09 -3.62
CA ASP A 106 13.37 -16.40 -3.31
C ASP A 106 12.83 -17.49 -4.26
N LYS A 107 11.56 -17.36 -4.70
CA LYS A 107 10.85 -18.42 -5.43
C LYS A 107 10.99 -18.31 -6.95
N ILE A 108 11.04 -17.09 -7.50
CA ILE A 108 11.07 -16.84 -8.94
C ILE A 108 12.29 -16.01 -9.33
N GLN A 109 12.78 -16.20 -10.55
CA GLN A 109 13.99 -15.56 -11.06
C GLN A 109 13.67 -14.47 -12.08
N GLY A 110 14.58 -13.51 -12.23
CA GLY A 110 14.50 -12.44 -13.23
C GLY A 110 13.55 -11.30 -12.86
N SER A 111 13.29 -10.41 -13.83
CA SER A 111 12.55 -9.15 -13.62
C SER A 111 11.10 -9.32 -13.20
N MET A 112 10.51 -10.50 -13.42
CA MET A 112 9.17 -10.82 -12.92
C MET A 112 9.13 -10.81 -11.40
N SER A 113 10.21 -11.27 -10.75
CA SER A 113 10.28 -11.28 -9.29
C SER A 113 10.12 -9.91 -8.67
N VAL A 114 10.92 -8.96 -9.17
CA VAL A 114 10.91 -7.56 -8.71
C VAL A 114 9.52 -6.94 -8.89
N THR A 115 8.84 -7.28 -9.98
CA THR A 115 7.47 -6.79 -10.25
C THR A 115 6.46 -7.36 -9.27
N MET A 116 6.52 -8.67 -9.01
CA MET A 116 5.62 -9.34 -8.07
C MET A 116 5.87 -8.91 -6.62
N HIS A 117 7.13 -8.72 -6.22
CA HIS A 117 7.49 -8.14 -4.93
C HIS A 117 6.88 -6.75 -4.78
N ALA A 118 7.10 -5.84 -5.74
CA ALA A 118 6.57 -4.48 -5.67
C ALA A 118 5.03 -4.45 -5.61
N ALA A 119 4.36 -5.27 -6.40
CA ALA A 119 2.91 -5.43 -6.36
C ALA A 119 2.44 -5.96 -4.98
N CYS A 120 3.14 -6.95 -4.42
CA CYS A 120 2.86 -7.49 -3.08
C CYS A 120 2.95 -6.41 -2.01
N VAL A 121 4.07 -5.69 -1.92
CA VAL A 121 4.27 -4.64 -0.90
C VAL A 121 3.21 -3.54 -1.02
N THR A 122 2.83 -3.18 -2.25
CA THR A 122 1.77 -2.20 -2.52
C THR A 122 0.41 -2.69 -1.99
N ARG A 123 0.02 -3.93 -2.33
CA ARG A 123 -1.24 -4.54 -1.86
C ARG A 123 -1.30 -4.60 -0.35
N GLU A 124 -0.27 -5.16 0.28
CA GLU A 124 -0.21 -5.30 1.74
C GLU A 124 -0.29 -3.96 2.46
N SER A 125 0.38 -2.92 1.91
CA SER A 125 0.35 -1.58 2.48
C SER A 125 -1.03 -0.93 2.35
N ALA A 126 -1.72 -1.11 1.21
CA ALA A 126 -3.09 -0.64 1.02
C ALA A 126 -4.09 -1.32 1.97
N GLN A 127 -4.04 -2.65 2.02
CA GLN A 127 -4.87 -3.46 2.92
C GLN A 127 -4.65 -3.11 4.39
N ARG A 128 -3.44 -2.67 4.77
CA ARG A 128 -3.15 -2.25 6.15
C ARG A 128 -3.57 -0.82 6.44
N ALA A 129 -3.45 0.10 5.49
CA ALA A 129 -3.74 1.51 5.68
C ALA A 129 -5.21 1.76 6.09
N MET A 130 -6.14 1.03 5.49
CA MET A 130 -7.59 1.21 5.69
C MET A 130 -8.08 0.78 7.10
N PRO A 131 -7.78 -0.42 7.62
CA PRO A 131 -8.20 -0.80 8.97
C PRO A 131 -7.54 0.06 10.06
N LEU A 132 -6.33 0.58 9.85
CA LEU A 132 -5.72 1.55 10.78
C LEU A 132 -6.56 2.82 10.92
N LYS A 133 -7.16 3.30 9.81
CA LYS A 133 -8.10 4.44 9.83
C LYS A 133 -9.42 4.08 10.49
N PHE A 134 -9.88 2.84 10.32
CA PHE A 134 -11.08 2.36 11.01
C PHE A 134 -10.86 2.35 12.53
N PHE A 135 -9.76 1.78 13.01
CA PHE A 135 -9.46 1.71 14.44
C PHE A 135 -9.31 3.09 15.10
N SER A 136 -8.80 4.10 14.39
CA SER A 136 -8.65 5.45 14.96
C SER A 136 -9.97 6.23 15.09
N ARG A 137 -11.10 5.67 14.63
CA ARG A 137 -12.44 6.27 14.73
C ARG A 137 -13.34 5.56 15.75
N LEU A 138 -12.88 4.45 16.34
CA LEU A 138 -13.57 3.74 17.43
C LEU A 138 -13.38 4.49 18.75
#